data_AF-A0A1I4TVP0-F1
#
_entry.id   AF-A0A1I4TVP0-F1
#
_cell.length_a   1.000
_cell.length_b   1.000
_cell.length_c   1.000
_cell.angle_alpha   90.00
_cell.angle_beta   90.00
_cell.angle_gamma   90.00
#
_symmetry.space_group_name_H-M   'P 1'
#
loop_
_entity.id
_entity.type
_entity.pdbx_description
1 polymer ?
#
loop_
_entity_poly.entity_id
_entity_poly.type
_entity_poly.pdbx_seq_one_letter_code
_entity_poly.pdbx_strand_id
1 'polypeptide(L)'
;MNPEHPEARQAPPEHPDDDTREAERGKPIGRRVLLGTLGLGALGVVAAPVLQRGMEAFLGEAAQKDPTGLTGLLPNGGGFRYYSVTASVPRKSATNYRLTVGGLVDKPATYTLADLRALPQTRMVKDVQCVTGWRVPDTPFEGVRLSALLDAAGVRPSATAVRFTCFDGAYSESLTLEQARRADVLVALRMQDKDISHNHGGPVRLYVAPMYFYKSAKWLSGIEVTEEVEPGYWEERGYDIDAWVGRSNGRDDEPTT
;
A
#
# COMPACT_ATOMS: atom_id res chain seq x y z
N MET A 1 -21.47 -9.16 97.87
CA MET A 1 -22.26 -10.17 98.59
C MET A 1 -23.29 -10.71 97.60
N ASN A 2 -23.21 -12.00 97.27
CA ASN A 2 -24.31 -12.77 96.63
C ASN A 2 -25.53 -12.76 97.60
N PRO A 3 -26.82 -13.00 97.23
CA PRO A 3 -27.25 -14.14 96.40
C PRO A 3 -28.52 -14.00 95.50
N GLU A 4 -28.59 -14.90 94.51
CA GLU A 4 -29.70 -15.75 94.03
C GLU A 4 -31.12 -15.23 93.69
N HIS A 5 -31.55 -15.45 92.42
CA HIS A 5 -32.76 -16.25 92.09
C HIS A 5 -32.78 -16.70 90.60
N PRO A 6 -33.50 -17.80 90.24
CA PRO A 6 -33.12 -18.76 89.19
C PRO A 6 -33.82 -18.61 87.83
N GLU A 7 -33.23 -19.30 86.85
CA GLU A 7 -33.55 -19.37 85.41
C GLU A 7 -34.99 -19.81 85.08
N ALA A 8 -35.65 -19.03 84.23
CA ALA A 8 -36.80 -19.45 83.43
C ALA A 8 -36.33 -19.83 82.02
N ARG A 9 -36.69 -21.05 81.56
CA ARG A 9 -36.47 -21.51 80.18
C ARG A 9 -37.24 -20.63 79.20
N GLN A 10 -36.54 -20.02 78.24
CA GLN A 10 -37.13 -19.41 77.05
C GLN A 10 -36.61 -20.12 75.80
N ALA A 11 -37.54 -20.40 74.88
CA ALA A 11 -37.31 -21.05 73.60
C ALA A 11 -36.40 -20.20 72.68
N PRO A 12 -35.64 -20.82 71.76
CA PRO A 12 -34.68 -20.13 70.91
C PRO A 12 -35.34 -19.17 69.90
N PRO A 13 -34.72 -18.02 69.59
CA PRO A 13 -35.27 -17.05 68.65
C PRO A 13 -35.14 -17.49 67.18
N GLU A 14 -36.16 -17.15 66.40
CA GLU A 14 -36.25 -17.36 64.94
C GLU A 14 -35.36 -16.37 64.15
N HIS A 15 -34.69 -16.93 63.14
CA HIS A 15 -34.10 -16.41 61.88
C HIS A 15 -33.63 -14.95 61.71
N PRO A 16 -32.41 -14.77 61.14
CA PRO A 16 -32.16 -13.78 60.10
C PRO A 16 -32.13 -14.43 58.71
N ASP A 17 -32.64 -13.67 57.75
CA ASP A 17 -32.84 -13.98 56.34
C ASP A 17 -31.55 -14.39 55.60
N ASP A 18 -31.61 -15.50 54.87
CA ASP A 18 -30.67 -15.87 53.80
C ASP A 18 -31.45 -15.94 52.48
N ASP A 19 -31.90 -14.78 51.97
CA ASP A 19 -32.65 -14.73 50.70
C ASP A 19 -32.26 -13.54 49.80
N THR A 20 -30.95 -13.25 49.71
CA THR A 20 -30.43 -12.25 48.74
C THR A 20 -29.31 -12.81 47.87
N ARG A 21 -29.47 -14.03 47.35
CA ARG A 21 -28.62 -14.56 46.26
C ARG A 21 -29.37 -15.27 45.15
N GLU A 22 -30.54 -14.81 44.75
CA GLU A 22 -31.13 -15.25 43.47
C GLU A 22 -31.75 -14.09 42.69
N ALA A 23 -30.92 -13.21 42.15
CA ALA A 23 -31.35 -12.28 41.12
C ALA A 23 -30.22 -12.02 40.12
N GLU A 24 -29.91 -13.01 39.28
CA GLU A 24 -29.40 -12.79 37.91
C GLU A 24 -29.35 -14.09 37.08
N ARG A 25 -30.41 -14.92 37.12
CA ARG A 25 -30.53 -16.05 36.18
C ARG A 25 -31.27 -15.58 34.93
N GLY A 26 -30.52 -15.09 33.94
CA GLY A 26 -31.07 -14.66 32.65
C GLY A 26 -31.91 -15.75 31.97
N LYS A 27 -33.01 -15.35 31.31
CA LYS A 27 -33.92 -16.28 30.63
C LYS A 27 -33.16 -17.11 29.57
N PRO A 28 -33.30 -18.45 29.55
CA PRO A 28 -32.55 -19.29 28.61
C PRO A 28 -32.99 -18.99 27.17
N ILE A 29 -32.02 -18.65 26.31
CA ILE A 29 -32.27 -18.42 24.89
C ILE A 29 -32.57 -19.77 24.23
N GLY A 30 -33.73 -19.88 23.57
CA GLY A 30 -34.16 -21.11 22.91
C GLY A 30 -33.19 -21.54 21.80
N ARG A 31 -32.91 -22.84 21.72
CA ARG A 31 -31.98 -23.46 20.74
C ARG A 31 -32.23 -23.03 19.29
N ARG A 32 -33.49 -22.80 18.90
CA ARG A 32 -33.86 -22.32 17.56
C ARG A 32 -33.41 -20.88 17.29
N VAL A 33 -33.48 -20.03 18.31
CA VAL A 33 -33.00 -18.65 18.22
C VAL A 33 -31.48 -18.66 18.11
N LEU A 34 -30.79 -19.41 18.97
CA LEU A 34 -29.33 -19.57 18.93
C LEU A 34 -28.81 -20.12 17.59
N LEU A 35 -29.43 -21.20 17.08
CA LEU A 35 -29.05 -21.76 15.79
C LEU A 35 -29.40 -20.83 14.63
N GLY A 36 -30.48 -20.06 14.73
CA GLY A 36 -30.84 -19.03 13.76
C GLY A 36 -29.81 -17.92 13.68
N THR A 37 -29.35 -17.39 14.82
CA THR A 37 -28.30 -16.36 14.85
C THR A 37 -26.95 -16.89 14.34
N LEU A 38 -26.58 -18.12 14.69
CA LEU A 38 -25.36 -18.75 14.18
C LEU A 38 -25.44 -18.99 12.66
N GLY A 39 -26.59 -19.43 12.15
CA GLY A 39 -26.83 -19.62 10.72
C GLY A 39 -26.74 -18.31 9.94
N LEU A 40 -27.38 -17.23 10.42
CA LEU A 40 -27.26 -15.90 9.81
C LEU A 40 -25.82 -15.37 9.83
N GLY A 41 -25.12 -15.57 10.95
CA GLY A 41 -23.72 -15.17 11.09
C GLY A 41 -22.81 -15.89 10.09
N ALA A 42 -22.94 -17.21 9.97
CA ALA A 42 -22.18 -18.01 9.01
C ALA A 42 -22.50 -17.61 7.55
N LEU A 43 -23.78 -17.38 7.23
CA LEU A 43 -24.19 -16.94 5.90
C LEU A 43 -23.62 -15.56 5.56
N GLY A 44 -23.63 -14.63 6.54
CA GLY A 44 -23.05 -13.30 6.39
C GLY A 44 -21.54 -13.35 6.12
N VAL A 45 -20.80 -14.19 6.85
CA VAL A 45 -19.34 -14.38 6.65
C VAL A 45 -19.04 -14.98 5.27
N VAL A 46 -19.85 -15.91 4.79
CA VAL A 46 -19.66 -16.54 3.47
C VAL A 46 -20.05 -15.58 2.32
N ALA A 47 -21.12 -14.81 2.50
CA ALA A 47 -21.60 -13.88 1.48
C ALA A 47 -20.79 -12.58 1.41
N ALA A 48 -20.20 -12.13 2.52
CA ALA A 48 -19.51 -10.85 2.60
C ALA A 48 -18.37 -10.69 1.56
N PRO A 49 -17.46 -11.66 1.34
CA PRO A 49 -16.41 -11.53 0.33
C PRO A 49 -16.94 -11.46 -1.10
N VAL A 50 -18.09 -12.08 -1.38
CA VAL A 50 -18.72 -12.02 -2.70
C VAL A 50 -19.40 -10.67 -2.91
N LEU A 51 -20.13 -10.21 -1.89
CA LEU A 51 -20.79 -8.90 -1.91
C LEU A 51 -19.78 -7.76 -2.01
N GLN A 52 -18.69 -7.85 -1.25
CA GLN A 52 -17.62 -6.87 -1.24
C GLN A 52 -16.91 -6.81 -2.60
N ARG A 53 -16.57 -7.95 -3.20
CA ARG A 53 -15.98 -7.98 -4.55
C ARG A 53 -16.92 -7.42 -5.62
N GLY A 54 -18.22 -7.71 -5.53
CA GLY A 54 -19.23 -7.14 -6.43
C GLY A 54 -19.33 -5.62 -6.29
N MET A 55 -19.33 -5.11 -5.06
CA MET A 55 -19.35 -3.68 -4.78
C MET A 55 -18.06 -2.99 -5.26
N GLU A 56 -16.89 -3.58 -5.00
CA GLU A 56 -15.59 -3.05 -5.44
C GLU A 56 -15.49 -3.01 -6.97
N ALA A 57 -15.95 -4.05 -7.67
CA ALA A 57 -15.98 -4.07 -9.14
C ALA A 57 -16.90 -2.98 -9.72
N PHE A 58 -18.10 -2.83 -9.16
CA PHE A 58 -19.05 -1.80 -9.57
C PHE A 58 -18.50 -0.37 -9.33
N LEU A 59 -17.92 -0.12 -8.15
CA LEU A 59 -17.30 1.17 -7.84
C LEU A 59 -16.06 1.43 -8.70
N GLY A 60 -15.28 0.39 -9.04
CA GLY A 60 -14.14 0.49 -9.95
C GLY A 60 -14.56 0.89 -11.36
N GLU A 61 -15.64 0.30 -11.90
CA GLU A 61 -16.17 0.68 -13.22
C GLU A 61 -16.74 2.11 -13.20
N ALA A 62 -17.44 2.49 -12.13
CA ALA A 62 -17.93 3.86 -11.96
C ALA A 62 -16.79 4.87 -11.83
N ALA A 63 -15.67 4.50 -11.19
CA ALA A 63 -14.47 5.32 -11.11
C ALA A 63 -13.79 5.53 -12.45
N GLN A 64 -13.76 4.52 -13.33
CA GLN A 64 -13.24 4.66 -14.69
C GLN A 64 -14.09 5.60 -15.57
N LYS A 65 -15.38 5.73 -15.29
CA LYS A 65 -16.32 6.58 -16.04
C LYS A 65 -16.64 7.92 -15.36
N ASP A 66 -15.74 8.44 -14.51
CA ASP A 66 -15.96 9.72 -13.82
C ASP A 66 -15.27 10.91 -14.54
N PRO A 67 -16.00 11.68 -15.38
CA PRO A 67 -15.47 12.88 -16.02
C PRO A 67 -15.22 14.03 -15.03
N THR A 68 -15.73 13.94 -13.80
CA THR A 68 -15.65 14.98 -12.76
C THR A 68 -14.52 14.76 -11.75
N GLY A 69 -13.97 13.54 -11.67
CA GLY A 69 -12.86 13.18 -10.77
C GLY A 69 -13.22 13.16 -9.28
N LEU A 70 -14.52 13.12 -8.95
CA LEU A 70 -15.06 13.04 -7.60
C LEU A 70 -14.80 11.66 -6.96
N THR A 71 -14.63 10.61 -7.75
CA THR A 71 -14.24 9.29 -7.25
C THR A 71 -12.85 9.30 -6.62
N GLY A 72 -11.94 10.17 -7.06
CA GLY A 72 -10.64 10.40 -6.41
C GLY A 72 -10.73 11.01 -4.99
N LEU A 73 -11.91 11.48 -4.56
CA LEU A 73 -12.16 12.00 -3.21
C LEU A 73 -12.65 10.91 -2.24
N LEU A 74 -13.05 9.75 -2.75
CA LEU A 74 -13.46 8.62 -1.91
C LEU A 74 -12.21 7.83 -1.46
N PRO A 75 -12.17 7.34 -0.21
CA PRO A 75 -11.14 6.39 0.19
C PRO A 75 -11.19 5.18 -0.76
N ASN A 76 -10.08 4.91 -1.45
CA ASN A 76 -9.95 3.88 -2.50
C ASN A 76 -10.79 4.08 -3.77
N GLY A 77 -11.30 5.28 -4.08
CA GLY A 77 -12.20 5.50 -5.22
C GLY A 77 -11.56 5.42 -6.62
N GLY A 78 -10.44 4.71 -6.75
CA GLY A 78 -9.87 4.23 -8.00
C GLY A 78 -9.05 2.96 -7.80
N GLY A 79 -9.35 2.19 -6.75
CA GLY A 79 -8.61 0.99 -6.33
C GLY A 79 -7.23 1.26 -5.68
N PHE A 80 -6.66 2.45 -5.88
CA PHE A 80 -5.37 2.82 -5.30
C PHE A 80 -5.44 3.02 -3.79
N ARG A 81 -4.58 2.30 -3.07
CA ARG A 81 -4.30 2.54 -1.65
C ARG A 81 -3.06 3.41 -1.48
N TYR A 82 -3.17 4.44 -0.64
CA TYR A 82 -2.07 5.34 -0.33
C TYR A 82 -1.21 4.79 0.81
N TYR A 83 0.07 4.57 0.53
CA TYR A 83 1.10 4.26 1.53
C TYR A 83 2.23 5.31 1.43
N SER A 84 2.76 5.69 2.59
CA SER A 84 3.94 6.53 2.78
C SER A 84 4.72 6.00 3.97
N VAL A 85 6.05 5.97 3.87
CA VAL A 85 6.94 5.57 4.98
C VAL A 85 7.27 6.73 5.92
N THR A 86 6.92 7.95 5.52
CA THR A 86 7.08 9.18 6.30
C THR A 86 5.73 9.83 6.58
N ALA A 87 5.65 10.60 7.68
CA ALA A 87 4.43 11.28 8.09
C ALA A 87 4.04 12.44 7.16
N SER A 88 5.04 13.11 6.54
CA SER A 88 4.81 14.17 5.57
C SER A 88 5.98 14.26 4.59
N VAL A 89 5.68 14.68 3.36
CA VAL A 89 6.66 14.84 2.29
C VAL A 89 6.58 16.27 1.74
N PRO A 90 7.72 16.96 1.54
CA PRO A 90 7.70 18.29 0.97
C PRO A 90 7.16 18.26 -0.47
N ARG A 91 6.39 19.29 -0.84
CA ARG A 91 5.93 19.46 -2.23
C ARG A 91 7.04 20.10 -3.07
N LYS A 92 7.34 19.48 -4.21
CA LYS A 92 8.18 20.06 -5.25
C LYS A 92 7.31 20.56 -6.41
N SER A 93 7.56 21.79 -6.86
CA SER A 93 6.93 22.41 -8.02
C SER A 93 7.82 22.26 -9.26
N ALA A 94 7.31 22.67 -10.43
CA ALA A 94 8.09 22.72 -11.66
C ALA A 94 9.39 23.54 -11.53
N THR A 95 9.42 24.56 -10.66
CA THR A 95 10.58 25.46 -10.51
C THR A 95 11.67 24.89 -9.60
N ASN A 96 11.31 24.10 -8.59
CA ASN A 96 12.25 23.60 -7.57
C ASN A 96 12.52 22.08 -7.63
N TYR A 97 11.79 21.34 -8.47
CA TYR A 97 12.05 19.93 -8.69
C TYR A 97 13.35 19.71 -9.48
N ARG A 98 14.14 18.72 -9.06
CA ARG A 98 15.35 18.26 -9.75
C ARG A 98 15.45 16.74 -9.63
N LEU A 99 15.76 16.07 -10.73
CA LEU A 99 16.13 14.66 -10.78
C LEU A 99 17.60 14.54 -11.13
N THR A 100 18.41 13.91 -10.27
CA THR A 100 19.82 13.66 -10.56
C THR A 100 20.01 12.27 -11.19
N VAL A 101 20.93 12.18 -12.14
CA VAL A 101 21.43 10.91 -12.70
C VAL A 101 22.95 10.90 -12.53
N GLY A 102 23.47 9.92 -11.80
CA GLY A 102 24.89 9.89 -11.40
C GLY A 102 25.41 8.48 -11.11
N GLY A 103 26.47 8.39 -10.31
CA GLY A 103 27.19 7.15 -10.02
C GLY A 103 28.16 6.76 -11.13
N LEU A 104 28.14 5.49 -11.52
CA LEU A 104 28.99 4.91 -12.57
C LEU A 104 28.51 5.27 -13.99
N VAL A 105 28.53 6.56 -14.28
CA VAL A 105 28.16 7.14 -15.58
C VAL A 105 29.24 8.09 -16.09
N ASP A 106 29.31 8.27 -17.40
CA ASP A 106 30.28 9.18 -18.02
C ASP A 106 29.80 10.63 -18.04
N LYS A 107 28.48 10.84 -18.09
CA LYS A 107 27.84 12.15 -18.19
C LYS A 107 26.75 12.30 -17.11
N PRO A 108 27.14 12.57 -15.85
CA PRO A 108 26.17 12.86 -14.81
C PRO A 108 25.34 14.09 -15.20
N ALA A 109 24.05 14.06 -14.90
CA ALA A 109 23.10 15.09 -15.31
C ALA A 109 22.09 15.40 -14.21
N THR A 110 21.51 16.59 -14.27
CA THR A 110 20.37 16.98 -13.43
C THR A 110 19.27 17.52 -14.33
N TYR A 111 18.09 16.94 -14.24
CA TYR A 111 16.93 17.31 -15.04
C TYR A 111 15.93 18.12 -14.21
N THR A 112 15.45 19.22 -14.77
CA THR A 112 14.23 19.90 -14.31
C THR A 112 12.99 19.15 -14.79
N LEU A 113 11.82 19.51 -14.26
CA LEU A 113 10.56 18.96 -14.76
C LEU A 113 10.31 19.33 -16.24
N ALA A 114 10.78 20.50 -16.68
CA ALA A 114 10.67 20.92 -18.08
C ALA A 114 11.55 20.07 -18.99
N ASP A 115 12.79 19.76 -18.56
CA ASP A 115 13.70 18.91 -19.32
C ASP A 115 13.11 17.51 -19.51
N LEU A 116 12.57 16.91 -18.44
CA LEU A 116 11.94 15.58 -18.52
C LEU A 116 10.73 15.55 -19.46
N ARG A 117 9.93 16.63 -19.51
CA ARG A 117 8.79 16.75 -20.43
C ARG A 117 9.22 16.92 -21.89
N ALA A 118 10.39 17.48 -22.14
CA ALA A 118 10.94 17.68 -23.48
C ALA A 118 11.56 16.40 -24.08
N LEU A 119 11.89 15.41 -23.25
CA LEU A 119 12.39 14.11 -23.70
C LEU A 119 11.27 13.27 -24.35
N PRO A 120 11.61 12.27 -25.19
CA PRO A 120 10.61 11.36 -25.75
C PRO A 120 9.79 10.67 -24.67
N GLN A 121 8.46 10.88 -24.72
CA GLN A 121 7.52 10.27 -23.78
C GLN A 121 7.08 8.89 -24.30
N THR A 122 6.92 7.94 -23.38
CA THR A 122 6.36 6.62 -23.61
C THR A 122 5.15 6.45 -22.72
N ARG A 123 4.03 6.05 -23.33
CA ARG A 123 2.81 5.69 -22.63
C ARG A 123 2.65 4.17 -22.63
N MET A 124 2.28 3.61 -21.49
CA MET A 124 1.87 2.22 -21.36
C MET A 124 0.65 2.10 -20.46
N VAL A 125 -0.21 1.12 -20.77
CA VAL A 125 -1.36 0.76 -19.96
C VAL A 125 -1.08 -0.63 -19.44
N LYS A 126 -0.98 -0.74 -18.11
CA LYS A 126 -0.63 -1.97 -17.42
C LYS A 126 -1.34 -2.04 -16.09
N ASP A 127 -1.57 -3.24 -15.62
CA ASP A 127 -2.05 -3.45 -14.25
C ASP A 127 -1.04 -2.93 -13.22
N VAL A 128 -1.55 -2.43 -12.10
CA VAL A 128 -0.76 -2.18 -10.89
C VAL A 128 -1.10 -3.22 -9.85
N GLN A 129 -0.10 -3.97 -9.40
CA GLN A 129 -0.25 -4.95 -8.32
C GLN A 129 0.52 -4.51 -7.08
N CYS A 130 -0.15 -4.46 -5.93
CA CYS A 130 0.51 -4.29 -4.65
C CYS A 130 0.80 -5.65 -4.00
N VAL A 131 1.93 -5.72 -3.30
CA VAL A 131 2.31 -6.89 -2.50
C VAL A 131 1.32 -7.20 -1.37
N THR A 132 0.52 -6.22 -0.93
CA THR A 132 -0.56 -6.43 0.06
C THR A 132 -1.86 -6.97 -0.55
N GLY A 133 -1.86 -7.25 -1.86
CA GLY A 133 -2.89 -8.04 -2.53
C GLY A 133 -3.94 -7.25 -3.31
N TRP A 134 -3.97 -5.92 -3.24
CA TRP A 134 -4.85 -5.13 -4.11
C TRP A 134 -4.24 -4.93 -5.50
N ARG A 135 -5.12 -4.89 -6.50
CA ARG A 135 -4.82 -4.66 -7.92
C ARG A 135 -5.62 -3.49 -8.45
N VAL A 136 -5.02 -2.70 -9.34
CA VAL A 136 -5.74 -1.72 -10.16
C VAL A 136 -5.48 -2.06 -11.63
N PRO A 137 -6.50 -2.56 -12.36
CA PRO A 137 -6.31 -2.97 -13.74
C PRO A 137 -6.14 -1.76 -14.67
N ASP A 138 -5.56 -1.99 -15.84
CA ASP A 138 -5.53 -1.05 -16.97
C ASP A 138 -5.09 0.38 -16.60
N THR A 139 -4.07 0.52 -15.75
CA THR A 139 -3.63 1.83 -15.28
C THR A 139 -2.66 2.46 -16.29
N PRO A 140 -2.98 3.60 -16.91
CA PRO A 140 -2.06 4.24 -17.83
C PRO A 140 -1.00 5.04 -17.06
N PHE A 141 0.26 4.81 -17.41
CA PHE A 141 1.40 5.62 -17.03
C PHE A 141 2.08 6.20 -18.27
N GLU A 142 2.60 7.41 -18.13
CA GLU A 142 3.35 8.09 -19.19
C GLU A 142 4.55 8.83 -18.60
N GLY A 143 5.69 8.70 -19.27
CA GLY A 143 6.94 9.35 -18.89
C GLY A 143 8.12 8.96 -19.77
N VAL A 144 9.32 9.22 -19.29
CA VAL A 144 10.56 8.90 -20.01
C VAL A 144 10.97 7.47 -19.68
N ARG A 145 11.36 6.67 -20.68
CA ARG A 145 11.95 5.34 -20.42
C ARG A 145 13.23 5.50 -19.61
N LEU A 146 13.37 4.74 -18.52
CA LEU A 146 14.57 4.79 -17.69
C LEU A 146 15.82 4.47 -18.51
N SER A 147 15.73 3.48 -19.42
CA SER A 147 16.82 3.13 -20.33
C SER A 147 17.35 4.32 -21.12
N ALA A 148 16.49 5.24 -21.57
CA ALA A 148 16.91 6.41 -22.35
C ALA A 148 17.73 7.41 -21.51
N LEU A 149 17.41 7.56 -20.22
CA LEU A 149 18.20 8.39 -19.30
C LEU A 149 19.56 7.73 -19.01
N LEU A 150 19.59 6.41 -18.85
CA LEU A 150 20.82 5.63 -18.66
C LEU A 150 21.72 5.70 -19.90
N ASP A 151 21.15 5.61 -21.10
CA ASP A 151 21.88 5.72 -22.35
C ASP A 151 22.46 7.13 -22.53
N ALA A 152 21.68 8.17 -22.23
CA ALA A 152 22.15 9.56 -22.28
C ALA A 152 23.29 9.82 -21.30
N ALA A 153 23.25 9.20 -20.11
CA ALA A 153 24.29 9.33 -19.09
C ALA A 153 25.57 8.54 -19.43
N GLY A 154 25.49 7.51 -20.28
CA GLY A 154 26.64 6.65 -20.61
C GLY A 154 27.05 5.78 -19.41
N VAL A 155 26.27 4.73 -19.14
CA VAL A 155 26.56 3.75 -18.08
C VAL A 155 27.91 3.07 -18.31
N ARG A 156 28.77 3.06 -17.28
CA ARG A 156 30.10 2.45 -17.35
C ARG A 156 30.03 0.92 -17.34
N PRO A 157 31.02 0.21 -17.94
CA PRO A 157 31.01 -1.24 -18.03
C PRO A 157 31.01 -2.02 -16.70
N SER A 158 31.51 -1.42 -15.60
CA SER A 158 31.52 -2.05 -14.27
C SER A 158 30.17 -1.99 -13.55
N ALA A 159 29.20 -1.24 -14.07
CA ALA A 159 27.90 -1.10 -13.44
C ALA A 159 27.03 -2.34 -13.64
N THR A 160 26.37 -2.80 -12.57
CA THR A 160 25.42 -3.92 -12.64
C THR A 160 24.05 -3.59 -12.06
N ALA A 161 23.89 -2.43 -11.42
CA ALA A 161 22.66 -2.05 -10.74
C ALA A 161 22.39 -0.54 -10.79
N VAL A 162 21.17 -0.18 -10.38
CA VAL A 162 20.70 1.19 -10.26
C VAL A 162 19.98 1.34 -8.93
N ARG A 163 20.39 2.34 -8.15
CA ARG A 163 19.77 2.76 -6.91
C ARG A 163 18.95 4.03 -7.12
N PHE A 164 17.81 4.11 -6.46
CA PHE A 164 16.88 5.22 -6.53
C PHE A 164 16.72 5.86 -5.17
N THR A 165 16.63 7.18 -5.15
CA THR A 165 16.35 7.97 -3.93
C THR A 165 15.15 8.87 -4.12
N CYS A 166 14.49 9.17 -3.01
CA CYS A 166 13.28 9.98 -2.98
C CYS A 166 13.49 11.25 -2.14
N PHE A 167 12.83 12.35 -2.52
CA PHE A 167 12.94 13.61 -1.77
C PHE A 167 12.11 13.63 -0.48
N ASP A 168 11.50 12.51 -0.09
CA ASP A 168 11.01 12.29 1.28
C ASP A 168 12.17 12.05 2.27
N GLY A 169 13.38 11.78 1.77
CA GLY A 169 14.59 11.59 2.56
C GLY A 169 14.71 10.23 3.24
N ALA A 170 13.78 9.31 2.99
CA ALA A 170 13.73 8.01 3.69
C ALA A 170 13.61 6.82 2.73
N TYR A 171 12.84 6.96 1.64
CA TYR A 171 12.62 5.84 0.74
C TYR A 171 13.76 5.69 -0.27
N SER A 172 14.30 4.48 -0.35
CA SER A 172 15.23 4.04 -1.37
C SER A 172 14.69 2.80 -2.06
N GLU A 173 15.14 2.60 -3.29
CA GLU A 173 14.79 1.43 -4.09
C GLU A 173 15.97 1.03 -4.97
N SER A 174 15.98 -0.18 -5.49
CA SER A 174 17.01 -0.63 -6.44
C SER A 174 16.49 -1.60 -7.48
N LEU A 175 17.18 -1.63 -8.61
CA LEU A 175 16.98 -2.59 -9.70
C LEU A 175 18.35 -3.06 -10.19
N THR A 176 18.44 -4.29 -10.70
CA THR A 176 19.57 -4.65 -11.57
C THR A 176 19.57 -3.77 -12.82
N LEU A 177 20.73 -3.61 -13.45
CA LEU A 177 20.84 -2.83 -14.68
C LEU A 177 19.99 -3.44 -15.81
N GLU A 178 19.87 -4.77 -15.85
CA GLU A 178 18.98 -5.47 -16.79
C GLU A 178 17.52 -5.07 -16.56
N GLN A 179 17.04 -5.12 -15.32
CA GLN A 179 15.67 -4.70 -14.96
C GLN A 179 15.44 -3.22 -15.29
N ALA A 180 16.38 -2.34 -14.93
CA ALA A 180 16.29 -0.91 -15.18
C ALA A 180 16.25 -0.54 -16.68
N ARG A 181 16.80 -1.40 -17.54
CA ARG A 181 16.83 -1.21 -19.00
C ARG A 181 15.61 -1.77 -19.74
N ARG A 182 14.68 -2.42 -19.04
CA ARG A 182 13.46 -2.94 -19.66
C ARG A 182 12.60 -1.82 -20.25
N ALA A 183 11.87 -2.15 -21.31
CA ALA A 183 11.00 -1.20 -22.00
C ALA A 183 9.77 -0.76 -21.18
N ASP A 184 9.43 -1.53 -20.14
CA ASP A 184 8.29 -1.32 -19.24
C ASP A 184 8.69 -0.67 -17.90
N VAL A 185 9.82 0.05 -17.89
CA VAL A 185 10.30 0.86 -16.75
C VAL A 185 10.38 2.34 -17.13
N LEU A 186 9.65 3.17 -16.40
CA LEU A 186 9.51 4.59 -16.65
C LEU A 186 9.96 5.44 -15.46
N VAL A 187 10.58 6.57 -15.78
CA VAL A 187 10.49 7.79 -14.96
C VAL A 187 9.18 8.48 -15.36
N ALA A 188 8.13 8.21 -14.60
CA ALA A 188 6.75 8.60 -14.93
C ALA A 188 6.43 10.02 -14.44
N LEU A 189 5.75 10.78 -15.30
CA LEU A 189 5.28 12.16 -15.04
C LEU A 189 3.75 12.24 -14.98
N ARG A 190 3.07 11.29 -15.63
CA ARG A 190 1.60 11.21 -15.68
C ARG A 190 1.12 9.81 -15.30
N MET A 191 -0.05 9.78 -14.69
CA MET A 191 -0.77 8.59 -14.26
C MET A 191 -2.26 8.85 -14.45
N GLN A 192 -3.01 7.89 -14.99
CA GLN A 192 -4.46 8.06 -15.26
C GLN A 192 -4.74 9.34 -16.07
N ASP A 193 -3.92 9.56 -17.11
CA ASP A 193 -4.04 10.68 -18.04
C ASP A 193 -3.88 12.09 -17.43
N LYS A 194 -3.39 12.17 -16.20
CA LYS A 194 -3.18 13.44 -15.46
C LYS A 194 -1.74 13.52 -14.96
N ASP A 195 -1.28 14.74 -14.70
CA ASP A 195 -0.02 14.94 -13.96
C ASP A 195 -0.10 14.17 -12.63
N ILE A 196 0.98 13.50 -12.25
CA ILE A 196 0.99 12.69 -11.02
C ILE A 196 0.77 13.61 -9.82
N SER A 197 -0.29 13.33 -9.06
CA SER A 197 -0.57 14.08 -7.83
C SER A 197 0.50 13.82 -6.78
N HIS A 198 0.65 14.73 -5.83
CA HIS A 198 1.61 14.57 -4.73
C HIS A 198 1.41 13.24 -3.98
N ASN A 199 0.17 12.82 -3.73
CA ASN A 199 -0.12 11.56 -3.02
C ASN A 199 0.25 10.31 -3.85
N HIS A 200 0.24 10.42 -5.18
CA HIS A 200 0.70 9.35 -6.06
C HIS A 200 2.21 9.37 -6.32
N GLY A 201 2.96 10.24 -5.63
CA GLY A 201 4.41 10.35 -5.74
C GLY A 201 4.90 11.46 -6.65
N GLY A 202 4.05 12.43 -7.00
CA GLY A 202 4.39 13.51 -7.91
C GLY A 202 5.41 14.50 -7.36
N PRO A 203 6.10 15.27 -8.23
CA PRO A 203 5.77 15.44 -9.65
C PRO A 203 6.32 14.33 -10.56
N VAL A 204 7.21 13.48 -10.06
CA VAL A 204 7.85 12.39 -10.82
C VAL A 204 8.01 11.18 -9.91
N ARG A 205 7.73 10.00 -10.45
CA ARG A 205 7.95 8.72 -9.75
C ARG A 205 8.64 7.71 -10.66
N LEU A 206 9.26 6.70 -10.06
CA LEU A 206 9.60 5.48 -10.76
C LEU A 206 8.34 4.64 -10.96
N TYR A 207 8.24 4.01 -12.12
CA TYR A 207 7.22 3.02 -12.44
C TYR A 207 7.88 1.78 -13.06
N VAL A 208 7.68 0.63 -12.42
CA VAL A 208 8.24 -0.67 -12.81
C VAL A 208 7.08 -1.64 -13.01
N ALA A 209 6.57 -1.71 -14.24
CA ALA A 209 5.30 -2.42 -14.50
C ALA A 209 5.26 -3.90 -14.08
N PRO A 210 6.32 -4.72 -14.28
CA PRO A 210 6.24 -6.16 -14.05
C PRO A 210 6.48 -6.58 -12.58
N MET A 211 6.72 -5.62 -11.69
CA MET A 211 7.07 -5.86 -10.28
C MET A 211 6.00 -5.33 -9.34
N TYR A 212 5.99 -5.82 -8.10
CA TYR A 212 5.12 -5.29 -7.06
C TYR A 212 5.36 -3.79 -6.86
N PHE A 213 4.28 -3.06 -6.63
CA PHE A 213 4.27 -1.60 -6.74
C PHE A 213 5.13 -0.85 -5.71
N TYR A 214 5.70 -1.54 -4.71
CA TYR A 214 6.71 -0.94 -3.84
C TYR A 214 8.00 -0.61 -4.61
N LYS A 215 8.38 -1.43 -5.60
CA LYS A 215 9.50 -1.13 -6.52
C LYS A 215 9.31 0.13 -7.35
N SER A 216 8.08 0.64 -7.43
CA SER A 216 7.74 1.89 -8.13
C SER A 216 7.87 3.08 -7.17
N ALA A 217 9.10 3.47 -6.85
CA ALA A 217 9.42 4.54 -5.89
C ALA A 217 8.68 5.87 -6.18
N LYS A 218 8.07 6.46 -5.14
CA LYS A 218 7.39 7.76 -5.20
C LYS A 218 8.37 8.91 -4.99
N TRP A 219 8.05 10.12 -5.45
CA TRP A 219 8.84 11.33 -5.15
C TRP A 219 10.30 11.21 -5.57
N LEU A 220 10.53 10.64 -6.75
CA LEU A 220 11.86 10.29 -7.24
C LEU A 220 12.74 11.54 -7.35
N SER A 221 13.93 11.50 -6.76
CA SER A 221 14.90 12.60 -6.75
C SER A 221 16.26 12.25 -7.31
N GLY A 222 16.64 10.97 -7.30
CA GLY A 222 17.95 10.54 -7.80
C GLY A 222 17.93 9.14 -8.38
N ILE A 223 18.77 8.95 -9.41
CA ILE A 223 19.09 7.70 -10.07
C ILE A 223 20.60 7.57 -10.03
N GLU A 224 21.10 6.58 -9.31
CA GLU A 224 22.52 6.35 -9.11
C GLU A 224 22.89 4.98 -9.65
N VAL A 225 23.83 4.94 -10.58
CA VAL A 225 24.30 3.69 -11.18
C VAL A 225 25.42 3.11 -10.31
N THR A 226 25.29 1.85 -9.89
CA THR A 226 26.14 1.21 -8.88
C THR A 226 26.77 -0.09 -9.38
N GLU A 227 27.82 -0.57 -8.70
CA GLU A 227 28.53 -1.82 -9.04
C GLU A 227 27.73 -3.07 -8.66
N GLU A 228 26.84 -2.95 -7.67
CA GLU A 228 26.00 -4.05 -7.16
C GLU A 228 24.64 -3.54 -6.70
N VAL A 229 23.68 -4.47 -6.56
CA VAL A 229 22.34 -4.18 -6.04
C VAL A 229 22.42 -3.93 -4.54
N GLU A 230 22.14 -2.69 -4.13
CA GLU A 230 21.95 -2.34 -2.73
C GLU A 230 20.46 -2.48 -2.36
N PRO A 231 20.10 -3.28 -1.34
CA PRO A 231 18.71 -3.39 -0.90
C PRO A 231 18.05 -2.03 -0.64
N GLY A 232 16.83 -1.85 -1.14
CA GLY A 232 15.99 -0.69 -0.87
C GLY A 232 15.30 -0.76 0.49
N TYR A 233 14.39 0.18 0.74
CA TYR A 233 13.73 0.33 2.03
C TYR A 233 12.96 -0.93 2.46
N TRP A 234 12.22 -1.57 1.56
CA TRP A 234 11.42 -2.75 1.92
C TRP A 234 12.25 -4.03 1.91
N GLU A 235 13.23 -4.12 1.03
CA GLU A 235 14.16 -5.24 0.90
C GLU A 235 14.94 -5.44 2.20
N GLU A 236 15.43 -4.34 2.81
CA GLU A 236 16.04 -4.35 4.15
C GLU A 236 15.09 -4.88 5.25
N ARG A 237 13.78 -4.87 4.99
CA ARG A 237 12.72 -5.33 5.91
C ARG A 237 12.17 -6.71 5.53
N GLY A 238 12.89 -7.44 4.68
CA GLY A 238 12.57 -8.83 4.32
C GLY A 238 11.64 -8.98 3.12
N TYR A 239 11.44 -7.92 2.34
CA TYR A 239 10.77 -8.04 1.04
C TYR A 239 11.76 -8.56 -0.02
N ASP A 240 11.22 -9.14 -1.09
CA ASP A 240 12.02 -9.72 -2.17
C ASP A 240 12.74 -8.61 -2.96
N ILE A 241 14.01 -8.81 -3.32
CA ILE A 241 14.78 -7.82 -4.08
C ILE A 241 14.23 -7.65 -5.49
N ASP A 242 13.86 -8.74 -6.14
CA ASP A 242 13.41 -8.76 -7.53
C ASP A 242 11.92 -8.42 -7.65
N ALA A 243 11.13 -8.84 -6.67
CA ALA A 243 9.73 -8.45 -6.50
C ALA A 243 8.84 -8.68 -7.74
N TRP A 244 9.13 -9.68 -8.56
CA TRP A 244 8.30 -10.02 -9.72
C TRP A 244 6.89 -10.40 -9.27
N VAL A 245 5.88 -9.80 -9.91
CA VAL A 245 4.48 -10.14 -9.61
C VAL A 245 4.26 -11.64 -9.89
N GLY A 246 3.77 -12.35 -8.88
CA GLY A 246 3.49 -13.80 -8.98
C GLY A 246 4.66 -14.73 -8.71
N ARG A 247 5.85 -14.20 -8.39
CA ARG A 247 7.03 -15.03 -8.09
C ARG A 247 7.80 -14.62 -6.84
N SER A 248 7.29 -13.63 -6.11
CA SER A 248 7.97 -13.01 -4.98
C SER A 248 7.07 -12.95 -3.75
N ASN A 249 7.70 -12.91 -2.57
CA ASN A 249 7.00 -12.81 -1.28
C ASN A 249 5.95 -13.91 -1.03
N GLY A 250 6.12 -15.10 -1.63
CA GLY A 250 5.22 -16.25 -1.48
C GLY A 250 3.84 -16.05 -2.10
N ARG A 251 3.72 -15.15 -3.08
CA ARG A 251 2.46 -14.82 -3.76
C ARG A 251 2.45 -15.33 -5.20
N ASP A 252 1.32 -15.90 -5.59
CA ASP A 252 1.05 -16.42 -6.94
C ASP A 252 0.05 -15.51 -7.70
N ASP A 253 0.26 -14.19 -7.65
CA ASP A 253 -0.55 -13.24 -8.43
C ASP A 253 -0.29 -13.38 -9.93
N GLU A 254 -1.31 -13.20 -10.76
CA GLU A 254 -1.10 -13.18 -12.23
C GLU A 254 -0.16 -12.04 -12.64
N PRO A 255 0.74 -12.23 -13.63
CA PRO A 255 1.58 -11.16 -14.14
C PRO A 255 0.77 -9.96 -14.61
N THR A 256 1.34 -8.75 -14.52
CA THR A 256 0.69 -7.54 -15.02
C THR A 256 0.62 -7.57 -16.55
N THR A 257 -0.59 -7.42 -17.09
CA THR A 257 -0.86 -7.40 -18.54
C THR A 257 -0.83 -6.00 -19.10
#